data_AF-A0AAU8DUN2-F1
#
_entry.id   AF-A0AAU8DUN2-F1
#
_cell.length_a   1.000
_cell.length_b   1.000
_cell.length_c   1.000
_cell.angle_alpha   90.00
_cell.angle_beta   90.00
_cell.angle_gamma   90.00
#
_symmetry.space_group_name_H-M   'P 1'
#
loop_
_entity.id
_entity.type
_entity.pdbx_description
1 polymer ?
#
loop_
_entity_poly.entity_id
_entity_poly.type
_entity_poly.pdbx_seq_one_letter_code
_entity_poly.pdbx_strand_id
1 'polypeptide(L)'
;MPLRHRTPHQEDEHVAKSRAPRPNPSRTPAQKRPSGAAGSTGSRPSSATSSGPRAPQSKAGRQSVAAARNSGGSNRTQLMIGGVAIVVIVAVIIVGLVLNKKNTAVPADGYGDSKASIATVADGVITISAGTPQTSIDVFEDAMCPACGSFEHQFGQQMAQLADEGKLGVRLHMLNFLNRASSSGDYSTRGAAALLAVATEAGSQPGLFLKFHTALFAEGTQPKENSGSDLSNAQLGEVAKTAGVPDAVVASIAAGKYVEAAAANAKTSQTAIQAAVGEQWATPTVLHDNKPLALNSPDWLTTLTA
;
A
#
# COMPACT_ATOMS: atom_id res chain seq x y z
N MET A 1 6.77 18.71 77.94
CA MET A 1 5.69 19.58 77.45
C MET A 1 5.30 19.16 76.03
N PRO A 2 4.08 19.41 75.55
CA PRO A 2 3.20 18.27 75.23
C PRO A 2 2.46 18.34 73.86
N LEU A 3 1.50 17.42 73.68
CA LEU A 3 0.48 17.29 72.61
C LEU A 3 0.97 16.44 71.40
N ARG A 4 0.31 15.33 71.00
CA ARG A 4 -1.10 15.07 70.59
C ARG A 4 -1.41 15.78 69.26
N HIS A 5 -2.01 15.19 68.21
CA HIS A 5 -2.59 13.83 67.93
C HIS A 5 -2.57 13.64 66.37
N ARG A 6 -3.00 12.55 65.69
CA ARG A 6 -3.84 11.36 65.99
C ARG A 6 -3.40 10.14 65.11
N THR A 7 -4.32 9.20 64.86
CA THR A 7 -4.27 7.95 64.05
C THR A 7 -5.69 7.67 63.48
N PRO A 8 -5.99 6.54 62.80
CA PRO A 8 -5.40 5.97 61.58
C PRO A 8 -6.48 5.53 60.53
N HIS A 9 -6.04 4.94 59.41
CA HIS A 9 -6.67 3.80 58.72
C HIS A 9 -5.50 2.92 58.21
N GLN A 10 -5.24 1.67 58.62
CA GLN A 10 -6.09 0.53 59.00
C GLN A 10 -6.78 -0.10 57.77
N GLU A 11 -6.07 -1.00 57.07
CA GLU A 11 -6.26 -2.48 57.06
C GLU A 11 -7.27 -2.93 55.96
N ASP A 12 -7.21 -4.11 55.35
CA ASP A 12 -6.36 -5.29 55.64
C ASP A 12 -5.98 -6.09 54.36
N GLU A 13 -5.01 -7.00 54.47
CA GLU A 13 -4.52 -7.88 53.40
C GLU A 13 -5.16 -9.29 53.50
N HIS A 14 -5.94 -9.74 52.51
CA HIS A 14 -6.46 -11.11 52.47
C HIS A 14 -6.34 -11.84 51.13
N VAL A 15 -5.56 -12.92 51.15
CA VAL A 15 -5.35 -13.89 50.06
C VAL A 15 -6.54 -14.87 49.97
N ALA A 16 -7.05 -15.10 48.75
CA ALA A 16 -7.98 -16.21 48.48
C ALA A 16 -7.64 -16.93 47.15
N LYS A 17 -7.71 -18.27 47.14
CA LYS A 17 -7.34 -19.12 46.00
C LYS A 17 -8.54 -19.50 45.13
N SER A 18 -8.28 -19.62 43.82
CA SER A 18 -8.80 -20.68 42.92
C SER A 18 -10.32 -20.89 42.81
N ARG A 19 -10.86 -20.62 41.61
CA ARG A 19 -11.44 -21.69 40.75
C ARG A 19 -11.70 -21.23 39.31
N ALA A 20 -11.51 -22.15 38.36
CA ALA A 20 -12.00 -22.00 36.99
C ALA A 20 -13.39 -22.64 36.83
N PRO A 21 -14.32 -22.06 36.05
CA PRO A 21 -15.56 -22.73 35.65
C PRO A 21 -15.29 -23.87 34.64
N ARG A 22 -16.01 -24.98 34.77
CA ARG A 22 -16.11 -26.05 33.77
C ARG A 22 -17.49 -26.01 33.08
N PRO A 23 -17.63 -26.57 31.86
CA PRO A 23 -18.87 -26.46 31.08
C PRO A 23 -20.02 -27.31 31.63
N ASN A 24 -21.25 -26.97 31.22
CA ASN A 24 -22.49 -27.68 31.55
C ASN A 24 -23.28 -28.01 30.25
N PRO A 25 -24.14 -29.04 30.19
CA PRO A 25 -24.24 -29.84 28.95
C PRO A 25 -25.66 -30.07 28.39
N SER A 26 -25.68 -30.82 27.28
CA SER A 26 -26.74 -31.76 26.85
C SER A 26 -28.13 -31.23 26.49
N ARG A 27 -28.54 -31.51 25.24
CA ARG A 27 -29.51 -32.60 24.97
C ARG A 27 -29.58 -33.00 23.49
N THR A 28 -29.57 -34.30 23.25
CA THR A 28 -30.02 -34.95 22.01
C THR A 28 -31.36 -35.65 22.30
N PRO A 29 -32.12 -36.09 21.29
CA PRO A 29 -32.06 -37.53 20.99
C PRO A 29 -32.00 -37.83 19.48
N ALA A 30 -31.50 -39.03 19.15
CA ALA A 30 -31.44 -39.54 17.78
C ALA A 30 -32.74 -40.24 17.36
N GLN A 31 -32.97 -40.39 16.06
CA GLN A 31 -33.99 -41.30 15.50
C GLN A 31 -33.33 -42.35 14.58
N LYS A 32 -33.98 -43.51 14.43
CA LYS A 32 -33.36 -44.77 13.99
C LYS A 32 -33.57 -45.09 12.50
N ARG A 33 -32.67 -45.91 11.95
CA ARG A 33 -32.78 -46.62 10.65
C ARG A 33 -34.08 -47.46 10.57
N PRO A 34 -34.49 -47.89 9.36
CA PRO A 34 -34.02 -49.19 8.88
C PRO A 34 -33.45 -49.16 7.44
N SER A 35 -33.14 -50.33 6.86
CA SER A 35 -32.54 -50.48 5.53
C SER A 35 -33.06 -51.76 4.83
N GLY A 36 -33.20 -51.73 3.51
CA GLY A 36 -33.42 -52.90 2.64
C GLY A 36 -34.35 -52.61 1.45
N ALA A 37 -34.55 -53.50 0.46
CA ALA A 37 -33.69 -54.57 -0.08
C ALA A 37 -34.38 -55.24 -1.30
N ALA A 38 -33.61 -55.53 -2.38
CA ALA A 38 -33.87 -56.51 -3.46
C ALA A 38 -35.07 -56.33 -4.45
N GLY A 39 -34.94 -56.99 -5.62
CA GLY A 39 -35.91 -57.07 -6.75
C GLY A 39 -35.56 -56.14 -7.94
N SER A 40 -35.05 -56.53 -9.12
CA SER A 40 -35.39 -57.60 -10.11
C SER A 40 -36.76 -57.39 -10.79
N THR A 41 -36.97 -57.43 -12.11
CA THR A 41 -36.32 -58.17 -13.23
C THR A 41 -36.56 -57.56 -14.63
N GLY A 42 -35.67 -57.78 -15.62
CA GLY A 42 -35.96 -57.90 -17.07
C GLY A 42 -36.48 -56.66 -17.86
N SER A 43 -36.39 -56.56 -19.20
CA SER A 43 -35.69 -57.35 -20.23
C SER A 43 -35.43 -56.52 -21.51
N ARG A 44 -34.43 -56.91 -22.32
CA ARG A 44 -34.11 -56.43 -23.70
C ARG A 44 -34.72 -57.38 -24.76
N PRO A 45 -34.57 -57.17 -26.08
CA PRO A 45 -34.63 -55.95 -26.91
C PRO A 45 -35.49 -56.14 -28.21
N SER A 46 -35.45 -55.18 -29.14
CA SER A 46 -35.82 -55.34 -30.56
C SER A 46 -35.09 -54.30 -31.43
N SER A 47 -34.98 -54.49 -32.76
CA SER A 47 -34.05 -53.70 -33.59
C SER A 47 -34.34 -53.68 -35.11
N ALA A 48 -34.17 -52.52 -35.76
CA ALA A 48 -33.92 -52.35 -37.20
C ALA A 48 -33.13 -51.04 -37.46
N THR A 49 -32.02 -50.95 -38.23
CA THR A 49 -31.82 -50.94 -39.71
C THR A 49 -32.58 -49.82 -40.47
N SER A 50 -32.03 -49.11 -41.49
CA SER A 50 -30.72 -49.19 -42.21
C SER A 50 -30.38 -47.88 -42.99
N SER A 51 -29.16 -47.75 -43.54
CA SER A 51 -28.75 -46.98 -44.76
C SER A 51 -28.97 -45.43 -44.77
N GLY A 52 -28.15 -44.53 -45.34
CA GLY A 52 -27.02 -44.56 -46.30
C GLY A 52 -26.36 -43.15 -46.42
N PRO A 53 -25.45 -42.86 -47.40
CA PRO A 53 -24.34 -41.91 -47.15
C PRO A 53 -24.21 -40.63 -48.02
N ARG A 54 -23.58 -39.57 -47.46
CA ARG A 54 -22.73 -38.60 -48.20
C ARG A 54 -21.76 -37.84 -47.27
N ALA A 55 -20.66 -37.32 -47.82
CA ALA A 55 -19.63 -36.51 -47.13
C ALA A 55 -19.43 -35.14 -47.86
N PRO A 56 -18.39 -34.33 -47.56
CA PRO A 56 -18.33 -33.45 -46.39
C PRO A 56 -18.21 -31.96 -46.78
N GLN A 57 -18.52 -31.03 -45.87
CA GLN A 57 -18.16 -29.61 -46.02
C GLN A 57 -17.67 -28.96 -44.72
N SER A 58 -16.64 -28.13 -44.86
CA SER A 58 -15.91 -27.47 -43.78
C SER A 58 -16.42 -26.06 -43.47
N LYS A 59 -16.57 -25.71 -42.19
CA LYS A 59 -16.33 -24.35 -41.68
C LYS A 59 -15.70 -24.40 -40.28
N ALA A 60 -14.43 -24.02 -40.19
CA ALA A 60 -13.80 -23.70 -38.91
C ALA A 60 -14.00 -22.22 -38.59
N GLY A 61 -14.30 -21.92 -37.32
CA GLY A 61 -14.13 -20.61 -36.68
C GLY A 61 -14.99 -19.44 -37.16
N ARG A 62 -15.82 -18.89 -36.25
CA ARG A 62 -15.95 -17.44 -36.01
C ARG A 62 -16.80 -17.12 -34.76
N GLN A 63 -16.53 -15.93 -34.21
CA GLN A 63 -17.43 -15.14 -33.35
C GLN A 63 -17.73 -15.65 -31.94
N SER A 64 -16.65 -15.82 -31.18
CA SER A 64 -16.63 -15.38 -29.77
C SER A 64 -16.71 -13.83 -29.69
N VAL A 65 -17.88 -13.22 -29.95
CA VAL A 65 -18.17 -11.80 -29.66
C VAL A 65 -19.67 -11.58 -29.39
N ALA A 66 -20.08 -11.80 -28.14
CA ALA A 66 -21.18 -11.05 -27.53
C ALA A 66 -20.52 -10.09 -26.51
N ALA A 67 -20.13 -8.88 -26.92
CA ALA A 67 -21.04 -7.73 -26.95
C ALA A 67 -21.71 -7.55 -25.57
N ALA A 68 -20.94 -7.23 -24.53
CA ALA A 68 -20.53 -5.85 -24.21
C ALA A 68 -21.73 -4.89 -24.12
N ARG A 69 -22.57 -5.04 -23.08
CA ARG A 69 -23.57 -4.05 -22.65
C ARG A 69 -24.07 -4.31 -21.21
N ASN A 70 -23.25 -3.95 -20.22
CA ASN A 70 -23.67 -3.11 -19.09
C ASN A 70 -22.51 -2.88 -18.11
N SER A 71 -21.90 -1.70 -18.19
CA SER A 71 -21.11 -1.10 -17.13
C SER A 71 -21.32 0.40 -17.21
N GLY A 72 -22.54 0.82 -16.83
CA GLY A 72 -22.95 2.22 -16.75
C GLY A 72 -22.30 2.97 -15.57
N GLY A 73 -20.98 2.90 -15.47
CA GLY A 73 -20.18 3.73 -14.58
C GLY A 73 -19.90 5.09 -15.23
N SER A 74 -19.83 6.15 -14.44
CA SER A 74 -19.71 7.52 -14.94
C SER A 74 -18.28 7.85 -15.41
N ASN A 75 -18.09 8.02 -16.73
CA ASN A 75 -16.83 8.51 -17.33
C ASN A 75 -16.29 9.82 -16.73
N ARG A 76 -17.13 10.58 -16.00
CA ARG A 76 -16.71 11.80 -15.28
C ARG A 76 -15.57 11.53 -14.30
N THR A 77 -15.58 10.41 -13.58
CA THR A 77 -14.52 10.10 -12.60
C THR A 77 -13.18 9.81 -13.30
N GLN A 78 -13.20 9.09 -14.42
CA GLN A 78 -12.00 8.87 -15.23
C GLN A 78 -11.46 10.19 -15.84
N LEU A 79 -12.33 11.06 -16.35
CA LEU A 79 -11.92 12.34 -16.94
C LEU A 79 -11.32 13.30 -15.90
N MET A 80 -11.91 13.36 -14.70
CA MET A 80 -11.43 14.22 -13.61
C MET A 80 -10.07 13.75 -13.06
N ILE A 81 -9.91 12.45 -12.80
CA ILE A 81 -8.64 11.89 -12.29
C ILE A 81 -7.50 12.13 -13.30
N GLY A 82 -7.76 11.90 -14.60
CA GLY A 82 -6.77 12.17 -15.65
C GLY A 82 -6.39 13.65 -15.76
N GLY A 83 -7.37 14.56 -15.64
CA GLY A 83 -7.12 16.01 -15.71
C GLY A 83 -6.22 16.53 -14.58
N VAL A 84 -6.51 16.13 -13.32
CA VAL A 84 -5.71 16.58 -12.17
C VAL A 84 -4.29 16.01 -12.23
N ALA A 85 -4.13 14.71 -12.55
CA ALA A 85 -2.81 14.09 -12.66
C ALA A 85 -1.91 14.79 -13.70
N ILE A 86 -2.45 15.16 -14.87
CA ILE A 86 -1.69 15.89 -15.91
C ILE A 86 -1.25 17.26 -15.40
N VAL A 87 -2.11 18.00 -14.69
CA VAL A 87 -1.76 19.32 -14.13
C VAL A 87 -0.66 19.20 -13.07
N VAL A 88 -0.72 18.19 -12.20
CA VAL A 88 0.33 17.92 -11.20
C VAL A 88 1.65 17.56 -11.86
N ILE A 89 1.65 16.65 -12.86
CA ILE A 89 2.85 16.27 -13.63
C ILE A 89 3.48 17.50 -14.29
N VAL A 90 2.69 18.34 -14.95
CA VAL A 90 3.17 19.58 -15.60
C VAL A 90 3.73 20.57 -14.57
N ALA A 91 3.09 20.72 -13.41
CA ALA A 91 3.59 21.58 -12.33
C ALA A 91 4.94 21.10 -11.79
N VAL A 92 5.08 19.80 -11.51
CA VAL A 92 6.34 19.18 -11.06
C VAL A 92 7.44 19.41 -12.11
N ILE A 93 7.22 19.03 -13.38
CA ILE A 93 8.20 19.23 -14.47
C ILE A 93 8.63 20.72 -14.58
N ILE A 94 7.70 21.67 -14.48
CA ILE A 94 8.03 23.10 -14.53
C ILE A 94 8.91 23.53 -13.35
N VAL A 95 8.62 23.08 -12.12
CA VAL A 95 9.43 23.45 -10.94
C VAL A 95 10.81 22.81 -10.99
N GLY A 96 10.94 21.54 -11.40
CA GLY A 96 12.24 20.90 -11.62
C GLY A 96 13.12 21.66 -12.63
N LEU A 97 12.53 22.12 -13.74
CA LEU A 97 13.20 22.96 -14.76
C LEU A 97 13.56 24.37 -14.26
N VAL A 98 12.94 24.86 -13.18
CA VAL A 98 13.25 26.15 -12.54
C VAL A 98 14.30 26.00 -11.44
N LEU A 99 14.24 24.93 -10.64
CA LEU A 99 15.23 24.60 -9.61
C LEU A 99 16.63 24.43 -10.23
N ASN A 100 16.71 23.70 -11.36
CA ASN A 100 17.94 23.47 -12.13
C ASN A 100 18.56 24.74 -12.75
N LYS A 101 17.98 25.92 -12.53
CA LYS A 101 18.53 27.22 -12.96
C LYS A 101 18.99 28.14 -11.83
N LYS A 102 18.83 27.75 -10.56
CA LYS A 102 19.07 28.64 -9.41
C LYS A 102 20.23 28.24 -8.50
N ASN A 103 20.67 26.98 -8.47
CA ASN A 103 21.77 26.51 -7.63
C ASN A 103 22.89 25.86 -8.45
N THR A 104 24.14 26.07 -8.04
CA THR A 104 25.35 25.45 -8.64
C THR A 104 25.71 24.10 -8.00
N ALA A 105 24.88 23.60 -7.09
CA ALA A 105 24.87 22.18 -6.71
C ALA A 105 23.88 21.46 -7.62
N VAL A 106 24.36 20.48 -8.38
CA VAL A 106 23.48 19.53 -9.08
C VAL A 106 22.72 18.76 -7.99
N PRO A 107 21.37 18.74 -7.99
CA PRO A 107 20.61 17.88 -7.09
C PRO A 107 21.03 16.43 -7.31
N ALA A 108 21.22 15.67 -6.23
CA ALA A 108 21.39 14.22 -6.35
C ALA A 108 19.99 13.60 -6.50
N ASP A 109 19.83 12.69 -7.45
CA ASP A 109 18.52 12.13 -7.78
C ASP A 109 17.94 11.33 -6.59
N GLY A 110 16.71 11.65 -6.18
CA GLY A 110 16.04 11.03 -5.04
C GLY A 110 16.53 11.53 -3.68
N TYR A 111 16.44 10.70 -2.63
CA TYR A 111 16.74 11.14 -1.25
C TYR A 111 18.25 11.26 -0.92
N GLY A 112 19.15 10.79 -1.78
CA GLY A 112 20.61 10.83 -1.53
C GLY A 112 21.08 10.07 -0.29
N ASP A 113 22.25 10.44 0.24
CA ASP A 113 22.82 9.86 1.47
C ASP A 113 22.27 10.54 2.73
N SER A 114 21.03 10.22 3.12
CA SER A 114 20.55 10.42 4.51
C SER A 114 21.35 9.52 5.47
N LYS A 115 21.64 10.04 6.68
CA LYS A 115 22.59 9.47 7.65
C LYS A 115 22.05 9.42 9.08
N ALA A 116 20.98 10.15 9.39
CA ALA A 116 20.44 10.26 10.74
C ALA A 116 18.95 9.88 10.85
N SER A 117 18.16 10.12 9.81
CA SER A 117 16.74 9.78 9.80
C SER A 117 16.50 8.27 9.82
N ILE A 118 15.50 7.84 10.59
CA ILE A 118 15.02 6.45 10.67
C ILE A 118 13.55 6.40 10.26
N ALA A 119 13.10 5.24 9.78
CA ALA A 119 11.69 4.97 9.54
C ALA A 119 11.06 4.25 10.73
N THR A 120 9.84 4.66 11.07
CA THR A 120 8.98 4.03 12.09
C THR A 120 7.57 3.83 11.51
N VAL A 121 6.78 2.93 12.11
CA VAL A 121 5.41 2.62 11.63
C VAL A 121 4.42 2.77 12.77
N ALA A 122 3.37 3.56 12.57
CA ALA A 122 2.25 3.72 13.48
C ALA A 122 0.94 3.84 12.68
N ASP A 123 -0.10 3.10 13.09
CA ASP A 123 -1.43 3.07 12.45
C ASP A 123 -1.43 2.89 10.91
N GLY A 124 -0.39 2.22 10.40
CA GLY A 124 -0.18 1.96 8.98
C GLY A 124 0.55 3.05 8.20
N VAL A 125 0.85 4.18 8.84
CA VAL A 125 1.63 5.31 8.30
C VAL A 125 3.12 5.10 8.58
N ILE A 126 3.98 5.34 7.59
CA ILE A 126 5.45 5.27 7.76
C ILE A 126 5.96 6.68 8.07
N THR A 127 6.59 6.89 9.22
CA THR A 127 7.14 8.20 9.62
C THR A 127 8.66 8.18 9.56
N ILE A 128 9.25 9.12 8.81
CA ILE A 128 10.69 9.31 8.65
C ILE A 128 11.12 10.59 9.36
N SER A 129 12.02 10.49 10.33
CA SER A 129 12.64 11.63 11.02
C SER A 129 13.92 11.24 11.76
N ALA A 130 14.79 12.21 12.06
CA ALA A 130 15.80 12.08 13.11
C ALA A 130 15.21 12.57 14.44
N GLY A 131 14.82 11.64 15.33
CA GLY A 131 14.18 11.95 16.60
C GLY A 131 12.78 12.58 16.45
N THR A 132 12.40 13.45 17.38
CA THR A 132 11.16 14.24 17.30
C THR A 132 11.37 15.45 16.41
N PRO A 133 10.70 15.55 15.24
CA PRO A 133 10.93 16.65 14.31
C PRO A 133 10.21 17.94 14.76
N GLN A 134 10.72 19.09 14.32
CA GLN A 134 10.12 20.41 14.63
C GLN A 134 8.75 20.63 13.96
N THR A 135 8.59 20.17 12.72
CA THR A 135 7.33 20.18 11.96
C THR A 135 7.14 18.85 11.23
N SER A 136 5.97 18.61 10.64
CA SER A 136 5.70 17.39 9.87
C SER A 136 4.73 17.63 8.71
N ILE A 137 4.86 16.77 7.70
CA ILE A 137 3.98 16.69 6.53
C ILE A 137 3.42 15.29 6.37
N ASP A 138 2.18 15.20 5.88
CA ASP A 138 1.55 13.97 5.42
C ASP A 138 1.67 13.90 3.90
N VAL A 139 2.38 12.92 3.37
CA VAL A 139 2.61 12.71 1.92
C VAL A 139 1.82 11.47 1.48
N PHE A 140 0.93 11.65 0.51
CA PHE A 140 0.09 10.59 -0.03
C PHE A 140 0.60 10.16 -1.41
N GLU A 141 1.03 8.91 -1.51
CA GLU A 141 1.71 8.35 -2.68
C GLU A 141 1.07 7.04 -3.15
N ASP A 142 1.29 6.65 -4.41
CA ASP A 142 1.04 5.29 -4.91
C ASP A 142 2.31 4.82 -5.64
N ALA A 143 2.81 3.61 -5.33
CA ALA A 143 4.09 3.12 -5.82
C ALA A 143 4.16 2.96 -7.36
N MET A 144 3.03 2.94 -8.07
CA MET A 144 3.00 2.95 -9.54
C MET A 144 2.94 4.37 -10.14
N CYS A 145 2.64 5.40 -9.34
CA CYS A 145 2.31 6.73 -9.84
C CYS A 145 3.56 7.46 -10.37
N PRO A 146 3.63 7.81 -11.68
CA PRO A 146 4.76 8.53 -12.25
C PRO A 146 4.93 9.95 -11.68
N ALA A 147 3.83 10.56 -11.21
CA ALA A 147 3.86 11.86 -10.56
C ALA A 147 4.51 11.80 -9.17
N CYS A 148 4.41 10.67 -8.46
CA CYS A 148 5.09 10.48 -7.16
C CYS A 148 6.59 10.30 -7.39
N GLY A 149 6.99 9.43 -8.33
CA GLY A 149 8.40 9.29 -8.71
C GLY A 149 9.02 10.61 -9.18
N SER A 150 8.27 11.43 -9.92
CA SER A 150 8.71 12.78 -10.32
C SER A 150 8.85 13.74 -9.13
N PHE A 151 7.91 13.71 -8.17
CA PHE A 151 7.97 14.50 -6.94
C PHE A 151 9.16 14.10 -6.06
N GLU A 152 9.45 12.80 -5.93
CA GLU A 152 10.54 12.32 -5.09
C GLU A 152 11.92 12.47 -5.71
N HIS A 153 12.03 12.35 -7.04
CA HIS A 153 13.24 12.77 -7.76
C HIS A 153 13.54 14.26 -7.52
N GLN A 154 12.51 15.11 -7.38
CA GLN A 154 12.67 16.56 -7.27
C GLN A 154 12.88 17.07 -5.84
N PHE A 155 12.17 16.51 -4.86
CA PHE A 155 12.15 17.01 -3.49
C PHE A 155 12.75 16.04 -2.46
N GLY A 156 12.96 14.77 -2.81
CA GLY A 156 13.47 13.74 -1.90
C GLY A 156 14.76 14.16 -1.19
N GLN A 157 15.76 14.68 -1.91
CA GLN A 157 17.03 15.11 -1.32
C GLN A 157 16.84 16.20 -0.25
N GLN A 158 15.94 17.15 -0.51
CA GLN A 158 15.66 18.25 0.42
C GLN A 158 14.87 17.74 1.64
N MET A 159 13.93 16.81 1.45
CA MET A 159 13.20 16.16 2.54
C MET A 159 14.13 15.28 3.39
N ALA A 160 15.06 14.53 2.78
CA ALA A 160 16.12 13.79 3.48
C ALA A 160 16.96 14.71 4.38
N GLN A 161 17.46 15.82 3.84
CA GLN A 161 18.27 16.75 4.61
C GLN A 161 17.49 17.34 5.79
N LEU A 162 16.25 17.79 5.56
CA LEU A 162 15.41 18.36 6.61
C LEU A 162 14.99 17.32 7.67
N ALA A 163 14.88 16.04 7.29
CA ALA A 163 14.63 14.94 8.22
C ALA A 163 15.88 14.57 9.05
N ASP A 164 17.07 14.55 8.43
CA ASP A 164 18.36 14.37 9.11
C ASP A 164 18.67 15.53 10.08
N GLU A 165 18.32 16.76 9.72
CA GLU A 165 18.45 17.96 10.56
C GLU A 165 17.41 18.02 11.71
N GLY A 166 16.48 17.06 11.80
CA GLY A 166 15.41 17.05 12.80
C GLY A 166 14.37 18.15 12.62
N LYS A 167 14.33 18.81 11.47
CA LYS A 167 13.36 19.87 11.16
C LYS A 167 12.03 19.29 10.69
N LEU A 168 12.07 18.25 9.86
CA LEU A 168 10.91 17.71 9.16
C LEU A 168 10.66 16.24 9.51
N GLY A 169 9.40 15.92 9.83
CA GLY A 169 8.88 14.55 9.80
C GLY A 169 8.11 14.31 8.50
N VAL A 170 8.52 13.30 7.72
CA VAL A 170 7.79 12.90 6.51
C VAL A 170 6.92 11.69 6.85
N ARG A 171 5.60 11.84 6.79
CA ARG A 171 4.62 10.79 7.10
C ARG A 171 4.02 10.26 5.81
N LEU A 172 4.49 9.10 5.34
CA LEU A 172 4.05 8.48 4.09
C LEU A 172 2.76 7.68 4.28
N HIS A 173 1.78 7.98 3.43
CA HIS A 173 0.46 7.34 3.34
C HIS A 173 0.34 6.63 1.99
N MET A 174 0.66 5.34 1.98
CA MET A 174 0.68 4.56 0.74
C MET A 174 -0.74 4.16 0.29
N LEU A 175 -1.14 4.66 -0.87
CA LEU A 175 -2.36 4.32 -1.60
C LEU A 175 -2.08 3.22 -2.62
N ASN A 176 -3.14 2.57 -3.12
CA ASN A 176 -3.05 1.49 -4.10
C ASN A 176 -4.10 1.57 -5.22
N PHE A 177 -4.58 2.78 -5.53
CA PHE A 177 -5.66 2.97 -6.51
C PHE A 177 -5.23 2.67 -7.95
N LEU A 178 -3.92 2.70 -8.24
CA LEU A 178 -3.34 2.33 -9.53
C LEU A 178 -3.14 0.82 -9.72
N ASN A 179 -3.48 -0.02 -8.73
CA ASN A 179 -3.64 -1.47 -8.90
C ASN A 179 -4.36 -1.84 -10.23
N ARG A 180 -5.44 -1.11 -10.56
CA ARG A 180 -6.24 -1.28 -11.79
C ARG A 180 -5.52 -0.97 -13.11
N ALA A 181 -4.39 -0.28 -13.05
CA ALA A 181 -3.53 0.07 -14.18
C ALA A 181 -2.25 -0.78 -14.20
N SER A 182 -2.04 -1.67 -13.22
CA SER A 182 -0.91 -2.60 -13.20
C SER A 182 -1.21 -3.87 -14.00
N SER A 183 -0.16 -4.53 -14.50
CA SER A 183 -0.30 -5.76 -15.31
C SER A 183 -0.73 -6.96 -14.47
N SER A 184 -0.41 -6.94 -13.18
CA SER A 184 -0.75 -7.94 -12.17
C SER A 184 -2.14 -7.72 -11.54
N GLY A 185 -2.62 -6.47 -11.53
CA GLY A 185 -3.84 -6.05 -10.84
C GLY A 185 -3.63 -5.64 -9.38
N ASP A 186 -2.41 -5.72 -8.84
CA ASP A 186 -2.11 -5.48 -7.43
C ASP A 186 -0.74 -4.80 -7.14
N TYR A 187 0.01 -4.36 -8.16
CA TYR A 187 1.38 -3.87 -7.99
C TYR A 187 1.51 -2.76 -6.93
N SER A 188 0.65 -1.75 -6.93
CA SER A 188 0.72 -0.63 -5.99
C SER A 188 0.63 -1.11 -4.53
N THR A 189 -0.18 -2.14 -4.27
CA THR A 189 -0.26 -2.81 -2.97
C THR A 189 1.05 -3.50 -2.60
N ARG A 190 1.69 -4.17 -3.57
CA ARG A 190 2.94 -4.91 -3.36
C ARG A 190 4.15 -4.00 -3.19
N GLY A 191 4.21 -2.87 -3.90
CA GLY A 191 5.18 -1.80 -3.67
C GLY A 191 5.02 -1.16 -2.28
N ALA A 192 3.79 -0.82 -1.90
CA ALA A 192 3.47 -0.34 -0.55
C ALA A 192 3.81 -1.36 0.55
N ALA A 193 3.58 -2.65 0.29
CA ALA A 193 3.97 -3.74 1.19
C ALA A 193 5.48 -3.90 1.34
N ALA A 194 6.25 -3.66 0.27
CA ALA A 194 7.70 -3.69 0.33
C ALA A 194 8.24 -2.52 1.18
N LEU A 195 7.70 -1.30 1.01
CA LEU A 195 8.03 -0.16 1.87
C LEU A 195 7.68 -0.45 3.34
N LEU A 196 6.49 -0.99 3.59
CA LEU A 196 6.04 -1.36 4.94
C LEU A 196 6.93 -2.44 5.57
N ALA A 197 7.42 -3.41 4.80
CA ALA A 197 8.37 -4.42 5.27
C ALA A 197 9.71 -3.79 5.70
N VAL A 198 10.30 -2.93 4.86
CA VAL A 198 11.56 -2.25 5.19
C VAL A 198 11.40 -1.33 6.41
N ALA A 199 10.31 -0.55 6.48
CA ALA A 199 10.03 0.31 7.63
C ALA A 199 9.81 -0.49 8.93
N THR A 200 9.13 -1.63 8.87
CA THR A 200 8.82 -2.45 10.06
C THR A 200 10.02 -3.28 10.54
N GLU A 201 10.81 -3.86 9.63
CA GLU A 201 11.85 -4.84 9.98
C GLU A 201 13.28 -4.27 9.96
N ALA A 202 13.50 -3.15 9.26
CA ALA A 202 14.82 -2.52 9.13
C ALA A 202 14.81 -0.98 9.30
N GLY A 203 13.66 -0.37 9.59
CA GLY A 203 13.50 1.10 9.60
C GLY A 203 14.40 1.85 10.59
N SER A 204 14.84 1.18 11.66
CA SER A 204 15.79 1.71 12.65
C SER A 204 17.23 1.84 12.15
N GLN A 205 17.55 1.38 10.94
CA GLN A 205 18.85 1.59 10.29
C GLN A 205 18.86 2.96 9.58
N PRO A 206 19.72 3.93 9.98
CA PRO A 206 19.67 5.29 9.45
C PRO A 206 19.81 5.35 7.93
N GLY A 207 18.93 6.12 7.28
CA GLY A 207 18.89 6.33 5.83
C GLY A 207 18.45 5.11 4.98
N LEU A 208 18.41 3.88 5.53
CA LEU A 208 18.14 2.67 4.74
C LEU A 208 16.76 2.68 4.08
N PHE A 209 15.73 3.13 4.80
CA PHE A 209 14.39 3.22 4.24
C PHE A 209 14.34 4.18 3.04
N LEU A 210 14.97 5.35 3.15
CA LEU A 210 15.00 6.36 2.08
C LEU A 210 15.79 5.89 0.85
N LYS A 211 16.83 5.09 1.04
CA LYS A 211 17.57 4.43 -0.05
C LYS A 211 16.70 3.42 -0.79
N PHE A 212 15.92 2.60 -0.09
CA PHE A 212 14.98 1.68 -0.73
C PHE A 212 13.81 2.40 -1.40
N HIS A 213 13.23 3.42 -0.75
CA HIS A 213 12.14 4.23 -1.30
C HIS A 213 12.58 4.93 -2.60
N THR A 214 13.76 5.54 -2.60
CA THR A 214 14.41 6.07 -3.83
C THR A 214 14.57 4.98 -4.90
N ALA A 215 15.08 3.81 -4.54
CA ALA A 215 15.29 2.72 -5.49
C ALA A 215 13.98 2.17 -6.10
N LEU A 216 12.87 2.20 -5.35
CA LEU A 216 11.54 1.78 -5.80
C LEU A 216 10.92 2.77 -6.81
N PHE A 217 11.13 4.07 -6.61
CA PHE A 217 10.63 5.14 -7.47
C PHE A 217 11.57 5.52 -8.64
N ALA A 218 12.80 4.99 -8.67
CA ALA A 218 13.78 5.25 -9.72
C ALA A 218 13.29 4.86 -11.13
N GLU A 219 13.74 5.60 -12.16
CA GLU A 219 13.46 5.24 -13.55
C GLU A 219 14.04 3.86 -13.88
N GLY A 220 13.23 3.01 -14.52
CA GLY A 220 13.57 1.62 -14.79
C GLY A 220 13.15 0.65 -13.68
N THR A 221 13.05 1.09 -12.42
CA THR A 221 12.38 0.32 -11.37
C THR A 221 10.88 0.54 -11.38
N GLN A 222 10.42 1.80 -11.42
CA GLN A 222 8.98 2.08 -11.37
C GLN A 222 8.29 1.58 -12.66
N PRO A 223 7.32 0.64 -12.56
CA PRO A 223 6.61 0.13 -13.73
C PRO A 223 5.62 1.15 -14.27
N LYS A 224 5.51 1.22 -15.60
CA LYS A 224 4.63 2.19 -16.29
C LYS A 224 3.17 1.75 -16.18
N GLU A 225 2.28 2.67 -15.83
CA GLU A 225 0.83 2.46 -15.86
C GLU A 225 0.36 1.92 -17.23
N ASN A 226 -0.55 0.96 -17.20
CA ASN A 226 -1.16 0.30 -18.36
C ASN A 226 -0.15 -0.43 -19.28
N SER A 227 1.04 -0.78 -18.78
CA SER A 227 2.01 -1.63 -19.49
C SER A 227 1.76 -3.13 -19.24
N GLY A 228 2.34 -3.98 -20.09
CA GLY A 228 2.14 -5.44 -20.06
C GLY A 228 3.02 -6.22 -19.06
N SER A 229 3.64 -5.54 -18.09
CA SER A 229 4.49 -6.16 -17.06
C SER A 229 4.72 -5.23 -15.88
N ASP A 230 4.77 -5.77 -14.66
CA ASP A 230 5.28 -5.09 -13.47
C ASP A 230 6.17 -6.04 -12.64
N LEU A 231 6.85 -5.53 -11.61
CA LEU A 231 7.78 -6.32 -10.81
C LEU A 231 7.01 -7.23 -9.84
N SER A 232 7.35 -8.52 -9.80
CA SER A 232 6.88 -9.46 -8.78
C SER A 232 7.48 -9.17 -7.39
N ASN A 233 6.93 -9.79 -6.33
CA ASN A 233 7.47 -9.69 -4.97
C ASN A 233 8.96 -10.08 -4.88
N ALA A 234 9.40 -11.09 -5.62
CA ALA A 234 10.81 -11.48 -5.65
C ALA A 234 11.70 -10.38 -6.26
N GLN A 235 11.23 -9.73 -7.33
CA GLN A 235 11.95 -8.60 -7.95
C GLN A 235 11.95 -7.35 -7.06
N LEU A 236 10.85 -7.05 -6.35
CA LEU A 236 10.83 -6.02 -5.31
C LEU A 236 11.83 -6.33 -4.18
N GLY A 237 12.01 -7.62 -3.84
CA GLY A 237 13.06 -8.08 -2.94
C GLY A 237 14.48 -7.79 -3.45
N GLU A 238 14.79 -8.09 -4.71
CA GLU A 238 16.12 -7.79 -5.28
C GLU A 238 16.37 -6.28 -5.45
N VAL A 239 15.34 -5.45 -5.66
CA VAL A 239 15.45 -3.97 -5.55
C VAL A 239 15.84 -3.57 -4.13
N ALA A 240 15.16 -4.10 -3.12
CA ALA A 240 15.47 -3.83 -1.72
C ALA A 240 16.90 -4.24 -1.35
N LYS A 241 17.32 -5.43 -1.78
CA LYS A 241 18.67 -5.96 -1.61
C LYS A 241 19.74 -5.07 -2.25
N THR A 242 19.45 -4.55 -3.46
CA THR A 242 20.33 -3.61 -4.17
C THR A 242 20.45 -2.27 -3.41
N ALA A 243 19.39 -1.84 -2.71
CA ALA A 243 19.42 -0.69 -1.80
C ALA A 243 20.07 -0.98 -0.43
N GLY A 244 20.60 -2.19 -0.20
CA GLY A 244 21.27 -2.59 1.03
C GLY A 244 20.36 -3.17 2.13
N VAL A 245 19.09 -3.48 1.82
CA VAL A 245 18.16 -4.08 2.79
C VAL A 245 18.61 -5.51 3.14
N PRO A 246 18.62 -5.91 4.43
CA PRO A 246 19.07 -7.24 4.84
C PRO A 246 18.28 -8.40 4.22
N ASP A 247 18.95 -9.51 3.89
CA ASP A 247 18.37 -10.69 3.22
C ASP A 247 17.11 -11.25 3.92
N ALA A 248 17.01 -11.14 5.25
CA ALA A 248 15.83 -11.56 6.00
C ALA A 248 14.57 -10.74 5.64
N VAL A 249 14.73 -9.44 5.42
CA VAL A 249 13.65 -8.51 5.03
C VAL A 249 13.37 -8.63 3.54
N VAL A 250 14.40 -8.85 2.72
CA VAL A 250 14.26 -9.25 1.31
C VAL A 250 13.39 -10.51 1.18
N ALA A 251 13.58 -11.50 2.06
CA ALA A 251 12.74 -12.69 2.12
C ALA A 251 11.30 -12.38 2.58
N SER A 252 11.09 -11.49 3.56
CA SER A 252 9.75 -11.00 3.95
C SER A 252 9.02 -10.31 2.79
N ILE A 253 9.73 -9.53 1.98
CA ILE A 253 9.19 -8.89 0.77
C ILE A 253 8.85 -9.94 -0.29
N ALA A 254 9.78 -10.85 -0.61
CA ALA A 254 9.57 -11.91 -1.59
C ALA A 254 8.38 -12.84 -1.24
N ALA A 255 8.20 -13.13 0.05
CA ALA A 255 7.06 -13.89 0.57
C ALA A 255 5.74 -13.11 0.60
N GLY A 256 5.74 -11.81 0.32
CA GLY A 256 4.53 -10.96 0.35
C GLY A 256 3.98 -10.71 1.74
N LYS A 257 4.80 -10.85 2.80
CA LYS A 257 4.39 -10.86 4.22
C LYS A 257 3.49 -9.70 4.64
N TYR A 258 3.65 -8.54 4.02
CA TYR A 258 2.97 -7.29 4.36
C TYR A 258 1.85 -6.88 3.38
N VAL A 259 1.52 -7.72 2.37
CA VAL A 259 0.56 -7.35 1.30
C VAL A 259 -0.86 -7.10 1.84
N GLU A 260 -1.35 -7.95 2.76
CA GLU A 260 -2.67 -7.73 3.38
C GLU A 260 -2.70 -6.47 4.24
N ALA A 261 -1.64 -6.21 5.02
CA ALA A 261 -1.51 -5.00 5.84
C ALA A 261 -1.47 -3.74 4.96
N ALA A 262 -0.69 -3.73 3.88
CA ALA A 262 -0.67 -2.61 2.93
C ALA A 262 -2.03 -2.40 2.26
N ALA A 263 -2.76 -3.47 1.92
CA ALA A 263 -4.12 -3.39 1.38
C ALA A 263 -5.17 -2.86 2.39
N ALA A 264 -4.90 -2.97 3.69
CA ALA A 264 -5.70 -2.32 4.74
C ALA A 264 -5.29 -0.85 4.90
N ASN A 265 -3.99 -0.57 5.06
CA ASN A 265 -3.43 0.77 5.24
C ASN A 265 -3.85 1.71 4.10
N ALA A 266 -3.83 1.24 2.85
CA ALA A 266 -4.24 2.03 1.69
C ALA A 266 -5.71 2.51 1.76
N LYS A 267 -6.60 1.77 2.44
CA LYS A 267 -7.99 2.20 2.68
C LYS A 267 -8.07 3.28 3.76
N THR A 268 -7.24 3.17 4.79
CA THR A 268 -7.07 4.19 5.82
C THR A 268 -6.51 5.48 5.22
N SER A 269 -5.43 5.40 4.43
CA SER A 269 -4.85 6.52 3.69
C SER A 269 -5.84 7.13 2.70
N GLN A 270 -6.64 6.32 1.99
CA GLN A 270 -7.71 6.84 1.12
C GLN A 270 -8.76 7.62 1.92
N THR A 271 -9.15 7.11 3.09
CA THR A 271 -10.11 7.79 3.97
C THR A 271 -9.55 9.12 4.49
N ALA A 272 -8.26 9.15 4.85
CA ALA A 272 -7.57 10.35 5.33
C ALA A 272 -7.43 11.44 4.25
N ILE A 273 -6.99 11.11 3.04
CA ILE A 273 -6.92 12.09 1.94
C ILE A 273 -8.32 12.59 1.55
N GLN A 274 -9.33 11.72 1.53
CA GLN A 274 -10.71 12.14 1.26
C GLN A 274 -11.28 13.07 2.34
N ALA A 275 -10.88 12.92 3.61
CA ALA A 275 -11.26 13.83 4.68
C ALA A 275 -10.56 15.21 4.56
N ALA A 276 -9.34 15.25 4.03
CA ALA A 276 -8.56 16.49 3.91
C ALA A 276 -8.85 17.32 2.65
N VAL A 277 -9.02 16.68 1.47
CA VAL A 277 -9.21 17.37 0.18
C VAL A 277 -10.51 17.00 -0.55
N GLY A 278 -11.35 16.15 0.04
CA GLY A 278 -12.64 15.74 -0.52
C GLY A 278 -12.54 14.57 -1.52
N GLU A 279 -13.63 14.30 -2.26
CA GLU A 279 -13.70 13.18 -3.20
C GLU A 279 -12.75 13.31 -4.41
N GLN A 280 -12.27 14.52 -4.72
CA GLN A 280 -11.38 14.81 -5.84
C GLN A 280 -9.93 14.92 -5.39
N TRP A 281 -9.34 13.76 -5.08
CA TRP A 281 -7.94 13.63 -4.68
C TRP A 281 -7.08 12.97 -5.77
N ALA A 282 -5.77 13.14 -5.66
CA ALA A 282 -4.76 12.57 -6.55
C ALA A 282 -3.44 12.35 -5.78
N THR A 283 -2.49 11.65 -6.40
CA THR A 283 -1.13 11.46 -5.87
C THR A 283 -0.09 12.07 -6.82
N PRO A 284 0.98 12.71 -6.32
CA PRO A 284 1.24 13.01 -4.91
C PRO A 284 0.28 14.08 -4.38
N THR A 285 -0.08 13.98 -3.11
CA THR A 285 -0.67 15.08 -2.33
C THR A 285 0.14 15.25 -1.06
N VAL A 286 0.55 16.48 -0.75
CA VAL A 286 1.25 16.79 0.50
C VAL A 286 0.37 17.71 1.34
N LEU A 287 0.18 17.35 2.62
CA LEU A 287 -0.53 18.16 3.59
C LEU A 287 0.43 18.65 4.69
N HIS A 288 0.13 19.80 5.26
CA HIS A 288 0.61 20.25 6.57
C HIS A 288 -0.60 20.74 7.38
N ASP A 289 -0.72 20.35 8.65
CA ASP A 289 -1.91 20.58 9.48
C ASP A 289 -3.24 20.22 8.79
N ASN A 290 -3.27 19.10 8.07
CA ASN A 290 -4.37 18.61 7.23
C ASN A 290 -4.77 19.53 6.06
N LYS A 291 -3.96 20.54 5.71
CA LYS A 291 -4.21 21.47 4.58
C LYS A 291 -3.24 21.16 3.43
N PRO A 292 -3.70 21.11 2.16
CA PRO A 292 -2.83 20.82 1.03
C PRO A 292 -1.81 21.95 0.77
N LEU A 293 -0.57 21.55 0.49
CA LEU A 293 0.52 22.46 0.15
C LEU A 293 0.63 22.72 -1.35
N ALA A 294 1.01 23.94 -1.71
CA ALA A 294 1.19 24.37 -3.10
C ALA A 294 2.59 24.00 -3.62
N LEU A 295 2.74 22.76 -4.12
CA LEU A 295 3.99 22.19 -4.64
C LEU A 295 4.53 22.86 -5.91
N ASN A 296 3.83 23.86 -6.46
CA ASN A 296 4.25 24.63 -7.63
C ASN A 296 5.22 25.77 -7.30
N SER A 297 5.52 26.03 -6.03
CA SER A 297 6.61 26.91 -5.61
C SER A 297 7.86 26.08 -5.29
N PRO A 298 9.06 26.37 -5.85
CA PRO A 298 10.29 25.66 -5.48
C PRO A 298 10.62 25.82 -3.99
N ASP A 299 10.26 26.96 -3.41
CA ASP A 299 10.70 27.38 -2.08
C ASP A 299 9.75 26.89 -0.95
N TRP A 300 8.86 25.93 -1.24
CA TRP A 300 7.80 25.48 -0.32
C TRP A 300 8.35 24.81 0.96
N LEU A 301 9.33 23.91 0.82
CA LEU A 301 9.99 23.25 1.95
C LEU A 301 10.77 24.25 2.83
N THR A 302 11.50 25.17 2.20
CA THR A 302 12.21 26.25 2.92
C THR A 302 11.28 27.23 3.62
N THR A 303 10.07 27.46 3.09
CA THR A 303 9.06 28.30 3.75
C THR A 303 8.42 27.58 4.94
N LEU A 304 8.29 26.25 4.86
CA LEU A 304 7.70 25.41 5.91
C LEU A 304 8.63 25.13 7.09
N THR A 305 9.95 25.19 6.88
CA THR A 305 10.99 24.83 7.86
C THR A 305 11.92 26.00 8.22
N ALA A 306 11.39 27.23 8.15
CA ALA A 306 12.06 28.49 8.48
C ALA A 306 12.02 28.84 9.98
#